data_AF-M5RQT3-F1
#
_entry.id   AF-M5RQT3-F1
#
_cell.length_a   1.000
_cell.length_b   1.000
_cell.length_c   1.000
_cell.angle_alpha   90.00
_cell.angle_beta   90.00
_cell.angle_gamma   90.00
#
_symmetry.space_group_name_H-M   'P 1'
#
loop_
_entity.id
_entity.type
_entity.pdbx_description
1 polymer ?
#
loop_
_entity_poly.entity_id
_entity_poly.type
_entity_poly.pdbx_seq_one_letter_code
_entity_poly.pdbx_strand_id
1 'polypeptide(L)'
;MKYFEEIHEKNDSKAAAFILSQQIAFPLSMIAMVTVVVAFGHLMAHPQHTIAIGDDPLTLANAKKATIWSLTIVGVLSALDLVWTLIAHQSGAMRELNPLGNGLIHDPVQLILFKITITGLAIGILYYLHEQPLARRATWWCCLVLTLLTARWLTFNSMFL
;
A
#
# COMPACT_ATOMS: atom_id res chain seq x y z
N MET A 1 -3.13 -43.31 -11.41
CA MET A 1 -3.98 -43.00 -10.24
C MET A 1 -3.39 -41.87 -9.40
N LYS A 2 -2.17 -41.99 -8.86
CA LYS A 2 -1.47 -40.92 -8.09
C LYS A 2 -1.48 -39.51 -8.72
N TYR A 3 -1.31 -39.41 -10.05
CA TYR A 3 -1.28 -38.12 -10.75
C TYR A 3 -2.63 -37.39 -10.75
N PHE A 4 -3.75 -38.12 -10.73
CA PHE A 4 -5.09 -37.52 -10.63
C PHE A 4 -5.41 -37.09 -9.20
N GLU A 5 -4.92 -37.83 -8.19
CA GLU A 5 -5.04 -37.46 -6.78
C GLU A 5 -4.24 -36.19 -6.44
N GLU A 6 -2.99 -36.06 -6.91
CA GLU A 6 -2.20 -34.83 -6.73
C GLU A 6 -2.86 -33.60 -7.37
N ILE A 7 -3.51 -33.76 -8.53
CA ILE A 7 -4.22 -32.67 -9.19
C ILE A 7 -5.46 -32.26 -8.39
N HIS A 8 -6.24 -33.24 -7.90
CA HIS A 8 -7.42 -32.97 -7.07
C HIS A 8 -7.05 -32.30 -5.74
N GLU A 9 -6.04 -32.82 -5.02
CA GLU A 9 -5.57 -32.27 -3.76
C GLU A 9 -5.05 -30.82 -3.93
N LYS A 10 -4.35 -30.55 -5.02
CA LYS A 10 -3.86 -29.21 -5.36
C LYS A 10 -5.00 -28.27 -5.78
N ASN A 11 -6.07 -28.79 -6.39
CA ASN A 11 -7.25 -28.00 -6.74
C ASN A 11 -8.10 -27.67 -5.50
N ASP A 12 -8.31 -28.63 -4.60
CA ASP A 12 -9.07 -28.44 -3.37
C ASP A 12 -8.36 -27.48 -2.43
N SER A 13 -7.03 -27.57 -2.34
CA SER A 13 -6.19 -26.59 -1.60
C SER A 13 -6.30 -25.18 -2.18
N LYS A 14 -6.34 -25.04 -3.51
CA LYS A 14 -6.54 -23.76 -4.19
C LYS A 14 -7.96 -23.21 -3.98
N ALA A 15 -8.97 -24.07 -4.02
CA ALA A 15 -10.36 -23.69 -3.78
C ALA A 15 -10.58 -23.24 -2.33
N ALA A 16 -9.99 -23.94 -1.36
CA ALA A 16 -10.02 -23.54 0.05
C ALA A 16 -9.30 -22.20 0.28
N ALA A 17 -8.12 -22.00 -0.33
CA ALA A 17 -7.40 -20.73 -0.28
C ALA A 17 -8.21 -19.58 -0.93
N PHE A 18 -8.92 -19.86 -2.02
CA PHE A 18 -9.78 -18.89 -2.69
C PHE A 18 -10.99 -18.49 -1.82
N ILE A 19 -11.68 -19.44 -1.21
CA ILE A 19 -12.81 -19.16 -0.30
C ILE A 19 -12.34 -18.34 0.91
N LEU A 20 -11.19 -18.71 1.49
CA LEU A 20 -10.59 -17.95 2.59
C LEU A 20 -10.23 -16.51 2.15
N SER A 21 -9.70 -16.33 0.94
CA SER A 21 -9.39 -15.01 0.39
C SER A 21 -10.64 -14.13 0.25
N GLN A 22 -11.78 -14.71 -0.15
CA GLN A 22 -13.07 -13.99 -0.23
C GLN A 22 -13.57 -13.57 1.16
N GLN A 23 -13.44 -14.44 2.17
CA GLN A 23 -13.84 -14.10 3.54
C GLN A 23 -12.98 -12.98 4.14
N ILE A 24 -11.70 -12.89 3.77
CA ILE A 24 -10.78 -11.86 4.23
C ILE A 24 -10.94 -10.55 3.44
N ALA A 25 -11.45 -10.60 2.20
CA ALA A 25 -11.61 -9.42 1.35
C ALA A 25 -12.53 -8.35 1.95
N PHE A 26 -13.62 -8.76 2.61
CA PHE A 26 -14.58 -7.84 3.24
C PHE A 26 -14.02 -7.09 4.46
N PRO A 27 -13.44 -7.73 5.50
CA PRO A 27 -12.83 -7.00 6.60
C PRO A 27 -11.62 -6.17 6.13
N LEU A 28 -10.86 -6.65 5.14
CA LEU A 28 -9.76 -5.91 4.55
C LEU A 28 -10.22 -4.60 3.89
N SER A 29 -11.32 -4.63 3.12
CA SER A 29 -11.86 -3.43 2.47
C SER A 29 -12.41 -2.42 3.49
N MET A 30 -13.02 -2.89 4.59
CA MET A 30 -13.42 -2.04 5.70
C MET A 30 -12.23 -1.35 6.38
N ILE A 31 -11.18 -2.10 6.70
CA ILE A 31 -9.94 -1.53 7.27
C ILE A 31 -9.33 -0.51 6.32
N ALA A 32 -9.26 -0.83 5.03
CA ALA A 32 -8.71 0.08 4.04
C ALA A 32 -9.55 1.35 3.88
N MET A 33 -10.89 1.25 3.94
CA MET A 33 -11.78 2.41 3.91
C MET A 33 -11.53 3.33 5.12
N VAL A 34 -11.46 2.77 6.33
CA VAL A 34 -11.14 3.54 7.55
C VAL A 34 -9.76 4.20 7.42
N THR A 35 -8.78 3.45 6.92
CA THR A 35 -7.41 3.96 6.74
C THR A 35 -7.38 5.14 5.76
N VAL A 36 -8.11 5.06 4.64
CA VAL A 36 -8.23 6.16 3.66
C VAL A 36 -8.86 7.40 4.30
N VAL A 37 -9.92 7.24 5.08
CA VAL A 37 -10.58 8.37 5.78
C VAL A 37 -9.62 9.02 6.77
N VAL A 38 -8.91 8.23 7.57
CA VAL A 38 -7.90 8.74 8.52
C VAL A 38 -6.76 9.43 7.78
N ALA A 39 -6.24 8.84 6.70
CA ALA A 39 -5.18 9.41 5.89
C ALA A 39 -5.59 10.75 5.28
N PHE A 40 -6.79 10.82 4.70
CA PHE A 40 -7.35 12.04 4.14
C PHE A 40 -7.57 13.12 5.20
N GLY A 41 -8.12 12.75 6.36
CA GLY A 41 -8.27 13.66 7.50
C GLY A 41 -6.93 14.19 7.99
N HIS A 42 -5.90 13.34 8.08
CA HIS A 42 -4.55 13.75 8.45
C HIS A 42 -3.94 14.73 7.42
N LEU A 43 -4.19 14.48 6.13
CA LEU A 43 -3.73 15.30 5.03
C LEU A 43 -4.35 16.71 5.05
N MET A 44 -5.65 16.80 5.37
CA MET A 44 -6.39 18.05 5.52
C MET A 44 -6.05 18.80 6.81
N ALA A 45 -5.76 18.10 7.91
CA ALA A 45 -5.41 18.72 9.19
C ALA A 45 -4.00 19.34 9.17
N HIS A 46 -3.12 18.84 8.31
CA HIS A 46 -1.74 19.32 8.18
C HIS A 46 -1.43 19.72 6.73
N PRO A 47 -2.10 20.75 6.19
CA PRO A 47 -1.71 21.30 4.90
C PRO A 47 -0.28 21.80 5.01
N GLN A 48 0.56 21.49 4.01
CA GLN A 48 1.95 21.92 4.00
C GLN A 48 2.00 23.46 3.96
N HIS A 49 2.18 24.09 5.12
CA HIS A 49 2.37 25.54 5.20
C HIS A 49 3.65 25.90 4.46
N THR A 50 3.51 26.71 3.42
CA THR A 50 4.58 27.28 2.63
C THR A 50 5.33 28.28 3.52
N ILE A 51 6.41 27.84 4.17
CA ILE A 51 7.49 28.64 4.77
C ILE A 51 6.99 30.00 5.31
N ALA A 52 6.44 30.02 6.52
CA ALA A 52 6.34 31.28 7.25
C ALA A 52 7.75 31.62 7.73
N ILE A 53 8.34 32.66 7.14
CA ILE A 53 9.61 33.25 7.57
C ILE A 53 9.38 33.76 9.01
N GLY A 54 9.73 32.95 10.01
CA GLY A 54 9.55 33.28 11.44
C GLY A 54 9.03 32.16 12.34
N ASP A 55 9.17 30.88 11.98
CA ASP A 55 8.58 29.77 12.74
C ASP A 55 9.14 29.62 14.17
N ASP A 56 8.24 29.75 15.14
CA ASP A 56 8.39 29.44 16.55
C ASP A 56 8.89 27.98 16.73
N PRO A 57 9.91 27.67 17.57
CA PRO A 57 10.39 26.30 17.78
C PRO A 57 9.30 25.25 18.05
N LEU A 58 8.15 25.69 18.60
CA LEU A 58 7.01 24.83 18.88
C LEU A 58 6.26 24.39 17.60
N THR A 59 6.18 25.23 16.56
CA THR A 59 5.55 24.86 15.27
C THR A 59 6.41 23.85 14.51
N LEU A 60 7.74 24.00 14.59
CA LEU A 60 8.69 23.06 13.99
C LEU A 60 8.59 21.66 14.61
N ALA A 61 8.47 21.56 15.94
CA ALA A 61 8.31 20.30 16.64
C ALA A 61 7.01 19.57 16.26
N ASN A 62 5.90 20.32 16.17
CA ASN A 62 4.61 19.77 15.73
C ASN A 62 4.65 19.29 14.28
N ALA A 63 5.32 20.02 13.38
CA ALA A 63 5.50 19.61 11.98
C ALA A 63 6.35 18.33 11.84
N LYS A 64 7.41 18.16 12.66
CA LYS A 64 8.19 16.92 12.71
C LYS A 64 7.32 15.74 13.14
N LYS A 65 6.53 15.90 14.22
CA LYS A 65 5.61 14.86 14.70
C LYS A 65 4.56 14.48 13.65
N ALA A 66 3.96 15.45 12.98
CA ALA A 66 2.98 15.22 11.89
C ALA A 66 3.61 14.50 10.67
N THR A 67 4.89 14.75 10.39
CA THR A 67 5.61 14.06 9.31
C THR A 67 5.81 12.58 9.66
N ILE A 68 6.18 12.27 10.90
CA ILE A 68 6.31 10.88 11.37
C ILE A 68 4.97 10.16 11.31
N TRP A 69 3.88 10.80 11.74
CA TRP A 69 2.53 10.22 11.63
C TRP A 69 2.12 9.96 10.18
N SER A 70 2.39 10.91 9.28
CA SER A 70 2.17 10.71 7.82
C SER A 70 2.96 9.51 7.30
N LEU A 71 4.20 9.33 7.76
CA LEU A 71 5.05 8.23 7.33
C LEU A 71 4.53 6.87 7.81
N THR A 72 4.00 6.81 9.04
CA THR A 72 3.29 5.62 9.55
C THR A 72 2.08 5.29 8.69
N ILE A 73 1.26 6.29 8.34
CA ILE A 73 0.09 6.13 7.47
C ILE A 73 0.50 5.62 6.08
N VAL A 74 1.57 6.19 5.51
CA VAL A 74 2.18 5.74 4.25
C VAL A 74 2.58 4.26 4.32
N GLY A 75 3.20 3.84 5.42
CA GLY A 75 3.56 2.44 5.64
C GLY A 75 2.35 1.51 5.65
N VAL A 76 1.29 1.89 6.37
CA VAL A 76 0.03 1.10 6.42
C VAL A 76 -0.65 1.04 5.04
N LEU A 77 -0.79 2.17 4.35
CA LEU A 77 -1.37 2.21 3.00
C LEU A 77 -0.56 1.38 2.01
N SER A 78 0.77 1.41 2.10
CA SER A 78 1.65 0.59 1.27
C SER A 78 1.51 -0.91 1.55
N ALA A 79 1.24 -1.31 2.80
CA ALA A 79 1.00 -2.70 3.14
C ALA A 79 -0.35 -3.19 2.58
N LEU A 80 -1.40 -2.36 2.68
CA LEU A 80 -2.70 -2.66 2.08
C LEU A 80 -2.61 -2.81 0.56
N ASP A 81 -1.88 -1.91 -0.11
CA ASP A 81 -1.62 -1.98 -1.54
C ASP A 81 -0.84 -3.26 -1.93
N LEU A 82 0.08 -3.73 -1.09
CA LEU A 82 0.76 -5.02 -1.30
C LEU A 82 -0.21 -6.21 -1.22
N VAL A 83 -1.11 -6.22 -0.22
CA VAL A 83 -2.11 -7.28 -0.07
C VAL A 83 -3.01 -7.34 -1.31
N TRP A 84 -3.48 -6.19 -1.81
CA TRP A 84 -4.29 -6.18 -3.04
C TRP A 84 -3.51 -6.53 -4.29
N THR A 85 -2.24 -6.13 -4.40
CA THR A 85 -1.37 -6.55 -5.50
C THR A 85 -1.25 -8.08 -5.53
N LEU A 86 -1.14 -8.73 -4.36
CA LEU A 86 -1.08 -10.19 -4.26
C LEU A 86 -2.40 -10.86 -4.64
N ILE A 87 -3.53 -10.34 -4.17
CA ILE A 87 -4.85 -10.86 -4.53
C ILE A 87 -5.09 -10.72 -6.04
N ALA A 88 -4.74 -9.58 -6.63
CA ALA A 88 -4.89 -9.32 -8.07
C ALA A 88 -3.95 -10.18 -8.94
N HIS A 89 -2.76 -10.51 -8.43
CA HIS A 89 -1.85 -11.46 -9.08
C HIS A 89 -2.43 -12.88 -9.07
N GLN A 90 -2.95 -13.34 -7.93
CA GLN A 90 -3.55 -14.67 -7.78
C GLN A 90 -4.82 -14.87 -8.63
N SER A 91 -5.61 -13.82 -8.84
CA SER A 91 -6.82 -13.87 -9.67
C SER A 91 -6.55 -13.90 -11.17
N GLY A 92 -5.28 -13.77 -11.61
CA GLY A 92 -4.91 -13.76 -13.02
C GLY A 92 -5.38 -12.52 -13.79
N ALA A 93 -5.86 -11.49 -13.08
CA ALA A 93 -6.35 -10.24 -13.66
C ALA A 93 -5.23 -9.38 -14.29
N MET A 94 -3.96 -9.68 -13.99
CA MET A 94 -2.78 -9.03 -14.59
C MET A 94 -2.14 -9.94 -15.65
N ARG A 95 -2.78 -10.03 -16.81
CA ARG A 95 -2.16 -10.62 -18.00
C ARG A 95 -1.24 -9.58 -18.64
N GLU A 96 0.02 -9.52 -18.24
CA GLU A 96 0.97 -8.56 -18.78
C GLU A 96 1.47 -8.90 -20.19
N LEU A 97 1.52 -7.88 -21.04
CA LEU A 97 2.02 -7.88 -22.42
C LEU A 97 3.53 -7.59 -22.53
N ASN A 98 4.22 -7.36 -21.41
CA ASN A 98 5.62 -6.90 -21.40
C ASN A 98 6.60 -8.04 -21.05
N PRO A 99 7.55 -8.40 -21.93
CA PRO A 99 8.46 -9.53 -21.72
C PRO A 99 9.42 -9.36 -20.53
N LEU A 100 9.71 -8.14 -20.08
CA LEU A 100 10.55 -7.89 -18.89
C LEU A 100 9.78 -8.06 -17.56
N GLY A 101 8.47 -7.81 -17.56
CA GLY A 101 7.59 -8.00 -16.38
C GLY A 101 7.24 -9.47 -16.13
N ASN A 102 7.21 -10.29 -17.19
CA ASN A 102 6.90 -11.72 -17.12
C ASN A 102 7.88 -12.52 -16.25
N GLY A 103 9.15 -12.08 -16.16
CA GLY A 103 10.15 -12.68 -15.29
C GLY A 103 9.93 -12.38 -13.80
N LEU A 104 9.49 -11.17 -13.47
CA LEU A 104 9.21 -10.74 -12.09
C LEU A 104 7.87 -11.29 -11.57
N ILE A 105 6.91 -11.53 -12.46
CA ILE A 105 5.56 -12.04 -12.15
C ILE A 105 5.54 -13.55 -11.93
N HIS A 106 6.60 -14.27 -12.35
CA HIS A 106 6.66 -15.73 -12.20
C HIS A 106 6.66 -16.22 -10.75
N ASP A 107 7.17 -15.39 -9.83
CA ASP A 107 7.18 -15.70 -8.41
C ASP A 107 6.56 -14.53 -7.59
N PRO A 108 5.40 -14.74 -6.94
CA PRO A 108 4.79 -13.72 -6.09
C PRO A 108 5.73 -13.26 -4.95
N VAL A 109 6.69 -14.08 -4.55
CA VAL A 109 7.69 -13.73 -3.52
C VAL A 109 8.64 -12.63 -4.02
N GLN A 110 9.02 -12.66 -5.31
CA GLN A 110 9.88 -11.61 -5.88
C GLN A 110 9.19 -10.25 -5.93
N LEU A 111 7.90 -10.23 -6.28
CA LEU A 111 7.09 -9.00 -6.27
C LEU A 111 6.99 -8.41 -4.87
N ILE A 112 6.78 -9.26 -3.85
CA ILE A 112 6.74 -8.85 -2.45
C ILE A 112 8.08 -8.24 -2.04
N LEU A 113 9.18 -8.96 -2.25
CA LEU A 113 10.51 -8.50 -1.85
C LEU A 113 10.88 -7.19 -2.54
N PHE A 114 10.61 -7.07 -3.85
CA PHE A 114 10.88 -5.85 -4.60
C PHE A 114 10.10 -4.67 -4.04
N LYS A 115 8.79 -4.85 -3.82
CA LYS A 115 7.92 -3.80 -3.28
C LYS A 115 8.38 -3.37 -1.88
N ILE A 116 8.61 -4.33 -0.97
CA ILE A 116 9.10 -4.06 0.39
C ILE A 116 10.45 -3.33 0.36
N THR A 117 11.35 -3.74 -0.52
CA THR A 117 12.68 -3.12 -0.61
C THR A 117 12.56 -1.66 -1.06
N ILE A 118 11.78 -1.39 -2.10
CA ILE A 118 11.62 -0.03 -2.62
C ILE A 118 10.83 0.85 -1.65
N THR A 119 9.73 0.35 -1.08
CA THR A 119 8.91 1.13 -0.15
C THR A 119 9.65 1.38 1.15
N GLY A 120 10.37 0.37 1.66
CA GLY A 120 11.24 0.52 2.83
C GLY A 120 12.37 1.51 2.59
N LEU A 121 13.01 1.48 1.41
CA LEU A 121 14.04 2.45 1.04
C LEU A 121 13.47 3.87 0.91
N ALA A 122 12.30 4.03 0.29
CA ALA A 122 11.62 5.32 0.19
C ALA A 122 11.24 5.88 1.57
N ILE A 123 10.65 5.06 2.44
CA ILE A 123 10.31 5.43 3.83
C ILE A 123 11.58 5.77 4.61
N GLY A 124 12.64 4.98 4.48
CA GLY A 124 13.91 5.20 5.17
C GLY A 124 14.58 6.51 4.75
N ILE A 125 14.60 6.82 3.45
CA ILE A 125 15.12 8.10 2.95
C ILE A 125 14.28 9.26 3.50
N LEU A 126 12.96 9.18 3.44
CA LEU A 126 12.07 10.23 3.96
C LEU A 126 12.19 10.40 5.48
N TYR A 127 12.42 9.31 6.22
CA TYR A 127 12.69 9.34 7.65
C TYR A 127 14.03 10.00 7.96
N TYR A 128 15.09 9.65 7.24
CA TYR A 128 16.40 10.26 7.44
C TYR A 128 16.38 11.76 7.10
N LEU A 129 15.67 12.15 6.05
CA LEU A 129 15.58 13.53 5.59
C LEU A 129 14.43 14.33 6.18
N HIS A 130 13.69 13.81 7.18
CA HIS A 130 12.45 14.40 7.71
C HIS A 130 12.60 15.83 8.25
N GLU A 131 13.82 16.24 8.58
CA GLU A 131 14.13 17.60 9.03
C GLU A 131 14.01 18.63 7.91
N GLN A 132 14.20 18.21 6.66
CA GLN A 132 14.17 19.07 5.49
C GLN A 132 12.72 19.39 5.07
N PRO A 133 12.41 20.65 4.72
CA PRO A 133 11.06 21.03 4.27
C PRO A 133 10.67 20.32 2.95
N LEU A 134 11.65 19.97 2.12
CA LEU A 134 11.41 19.18 0.90
C LEU A 134 10.89 17.77 1.23
N ALA A 135 11.45 17.11 2.25
CA ALA A 135 11.05 15.77 2.64
C ALA A 135 9.63 15.74 3.24
N ARG A 136 9.24 16.80 3.96
CA ARG A 136 7.87 16.95 4.46
C ARG A 136 6.86 17.07 3.32
N ARG A 137 7.17 17.86 2.31
CA ARG A 137 6.35 17.97 1.08
C ARG A 137 6.27 16.64 0.34
N ALA A 138 7.40 15.96 0.17
CA ALA A 138 7.45 14.66 -0.49
C ALA A 138 6.62 13.61 0.28
N THR A 139 6.71 13.59 1.61
CA THR A 139 5.91 12.69 2.47
C THR A 139 4.42 12.99 2.36
N TRP A 140 4.03 14.27 2.32
CA TRP A 140 2.64 14.68 2.13
C TRP A 140 2.10 14.24 0.76
N TRP A 141 2.85 14.48 -0.32
CA TRP A 141 2.48 14.01 -1.66
C TRP A 141 2.42 12.48 -1.74
N CYS A 142 3.36 11.79 -1.11
CA CYS A 142 3.39 10.33 -1.03
C CYS A 142 2.13 9.80 -0.33
N CYS A 143 1.76 10.39 0.81
CA CYS A 143 0.55 10.06 1.55
C CYS A 143 -0.71 10.28 0.69
N LEU A 144 -0.80 11.40 -0.02
CA LEU A 144 -1.90 11.70 -0.95
C LEU A 144 -2.01 10.63 -2.05
N VAL A 145 -0.91 10.33 -2.74
CA VAL A 145 -0.89 9.36 -3.84
C VAL A 145 -1.29 7.96 -3.37
N LEU A 146 -0.75 7.51 -2.22
CA LEU A 146 -1.11 6.21 -1.66
C LEU A 146 -2.57 6.15 -1.21
N THR A 147 -3.11 7.26 -0.70
CA THR A 147 -4.54 7.36 -0.35
C THR A 147 -5.41 7.20 -1.60
N LEU A 148 -5.08 7.90 -2.69
CA LEU A 148 -5.81 7.78 -3.96
C LEU A 148 -5.68 6.38 -4.58
N LEU A 149 -4.50 5.79 -4.54
CA LEU A 149 -4.26 4.43 -5.03
C LEU A 149 -5.12 3.42 -4.24
N THR A 150 -5.16 3.58 -2.92
CA THR A 150 -5.96 2.73 -2.04
C THR A 150 -7.45 2.90 -2.31
N ALA A 151 -7.92 4.12 -2.53
CA ALA A 151 -9.29 4.40 -2.93
C ALA A 151 -9.65 3.75 -4.28
N ARG A 152 -8.74 3.81 -5.26
CA ARG A 152 -8.92 3.15 -6.57
C ARG A 152 -9.09 1.64 -6.41
N TRP A 153 -8.27 1.01 -5.59
CA TRP A 153 -8.39 -0.42 -5.29
C TRP A 153 -9.69 -0.77 -4.57
N LEU A 154 -10.16 0.07 -3.65
CA LEU A 154 -11.48 -0.11 -3.02
C LEU A 154 -12.60 -0.08 -4.07
N THR A 155 -12.57 0.88 -4.99
CA THR A 155 -13.56 0.95 -6.07
C THR A 155 -13.50 -0.28 -6.97
N PHE A 156 -12.30 -0.74 -7.32
CA PHE A 156 -12.13 -1.97 -8.11
C PHE A 156 -12.72 -3.17 -7.37
N ASN A 157 -12.32 -3.42 -6.12
CA ASN A 157 -12.86 -4.53 -5.33
C ASN A 157 -14.38 -4.42 -5.18
N SER A 158 -14.93 -3.23 -4.97
CA SER A 158 -16.39 -3.02 -4.85
C SER A 158 -17.16 -3.30 -6.14
N MET A 159 -16.54 -3.22 -7.32
CA MET A 159 -17.21 -3.53 -8.59
C MET A 159 -17.19 -5.03 -8.92
N PHE A 160 -16.24 -5.77 -8.36
CA PHE A 160 -16.04 -7.21 -8.61
C PHE A 160 -16.51 -8.11 -7.45
N LEU A 161 -17.07 -7.53 -6.39
CA LEU A 161 -17.81 -8.19 -5.31
C LEU A 161 -19.30 -8.20 -5.65
#